data_AF-A0A934E1A5-F1
#
_entry.id   AF-A0A934E1A5-F1
#
_cell.length_a   1.000
_cell.length_b   1.000
_cell.length_c   1.000
_cell.angle_alpha   90.00
_cell.angle_beta   90.00
_cell.angle_gamma   90.00
#
_symmetry.space_group_name_H-M   'P 1'
#
loop_
_entity.id
_entity.type
_entity.pdbx_description
1 polymer ?
#
loop_
_entity_poly.entity_id
_entity_poly.type
_entity_poly.pdbx_seq_one_letter_code
_entity_poly.pdbx_strand_id
1 'polypeptide(L)' 'MGTPLSAQDLLPLVLKLPHEEQVRLARLALRAASSGGASDAQAWRAEPPGNGEFSSDDEPLAWDSEGWESFDAPR' A
#
# COMPACT_ATOMS: atom_id res chain seq x y z
N MET A 1 -14.71 7.57 16.51
CA MET A 1 -14.17 8.43 15.44
C MET A 1 -12.73 8.76 15.81
N GLY A 2 -11.75 8.16 15.14
CA GLY A 2 -10.34 8.38 15.44
C GLY A 2 -9.87 9.74 14.94
N THR A 3 -9.02 10.42 15.71
CA THR A 3 -8.38 11.67 15.29
C THR A 3 -7.55 11.42 14.03
N PRO A 4 -7.64 12.27 12.99
CA PRO A 4 -6.82 12.12 11.80
C PRO A 4 -5.36 12.32 12.18
N LEU A 5 -4.53 11.32 11.86
CA LEU A 5 -3.08 11.39 12.04
C LEU A 5 -2.51 12.52 11.17
N SER A 6 -1.77 13.43 11.79
CA SER A 6 -1.07 14.49 11.08
C SER A 6 0.31 14.01 10.64
N ALA A 7 0.93 14.70 9.67
CA ALA A 7 2.30 14.41 9.26
C ALA A 7 3.31 14.56 10.43
N GLN A 8 3.01 15.40 11.42
CA GLN A 8 3.84 15.62 12.60
C GLN A 8 3.83 14.39 13.52
N ASP A 9 2.73 13.64 13.55
CA ASP A 9 2.61 12.42 14.35
C ASP A 9 3.43 11.26 13.77
N LEU A 10 3.76 11.32 12.47
CA LEU A 10 4.55 10.30 11.77
C LEU A 10 6.07 10.57 11.82
N LEU A 11 6.49 11.80 12.08
CA LEU A 11 7.91 12.21 12.14
C LEU A 11 8.76 11.33 13.07
N PRO A 12 8.32 10.99 14.30
CA PRO A 12 9.09 10.12 15.19
C PRO A 12 9.34 8.72 14.62
N LEU A 13 8.48 8.22 13.75
CA LEU A 13 8.66 6.93 13.08
C LEU A 13 9.67 7.04 11.95
N VAL A 14 9.60 8.11 11.16
CA VAL A 14 10.57 8.38 10.08
C VAL A 14 11.98 8.52 10.64
N LEU A 15 12.14 9.16 11.81
CA LEU A 15 13.45 9.33 12.45
C LEU A 15 14.08 8.01 12.93
N LYS A 16 13.30 6.93 13.11
CA LYS A 16 13.82 5.60 13.45
C LYS A 16 14.38 4.84 12.24
N LEU A 17 14.04 5.28 11.02
CA LEU A 17 14.52 4.65 9.80
C LEU A 17 15.99 5.02 9.54
N PRO A 18 16.78 4.14 8.91
CA PRO A 18 18.09 4.49 8.37
C PRO A 18 18.00 5.68 7.40
N HIS A 19 19.07 6.46 7.27
CA HIS A 19 19.08 7.65 6.42
C HIS A 19 18.68 7.35 4.97
N GLU A 20 19.15 6.24 4.40
CA GLU A 20 18.79 5.83 3.04
C GLU A 20 17.29 5.57 2.88
N GLU A 21 16.66 4.96 3.88
CA GLU A 21 15.23 4.70 3.89
C GLU A 21 14.42 5.99 4.05
N GLN A 22 14.91 6.95 4.86
CA GLN A 22 14.30 8.28 4.96
C GLN A 22 14.30 8.99 3.59
N VAL A 23 15.41 8.92 2.86
CA VAL A 23 15.52 9.52 1.51
C VAL A 23 14.60 8.80 0.52
N ARG A 24 14.54 7.47 0.58
CA ARG A 24 13.66 6.67 -0.28
C ARG A 24 12.18 7.00 -0.02
N LEU A 25 11.79 7.13 1.25
CA LEU A 25 10.44 7.54 1.66
C LEU A 25 10.12 8.95 1.16
N ALA A 26 11.03 9.91 1.31
CA ALA A 26 10.83 11.28 0.85
C ALA A 26 10.62 11.35 -0.68
N ARG A 27 11.40 10.57 -1.44
CA ARG A 27 11.22 10.45 -2.91
C ARG A 27 9.87 9.83 -3.27
N LEU A 28 9.45 8.80 -2.54
CA LEU A 28 8.15 8.15 -2.75
C LEU A 28 7.00 9.12 -2.47
N ALA A 29 7.05 9.85 -1.35
CA ALA A 29 6.05 10.83 -0.98
C ALA A 29 5.94 11.96 -2.02
N LEU A 30 7.08 12.48 -2.49
CA LEU A 30 7.12 13.48 -3.55
C LEU A 30 6.51 12.95 -4.87
N ARG A 31 6.82 11.70 -5.23
CA ARG A 31 6.24 11.03 -6.40
C ARG A 31 4.72 10.87 -6.25
N ALA A 32 4.24 10.45 -5.09
CA ALA A 32 2.81 10.28 -4.83
C ALA A 32 2.05 11.62 -4.89
N ALA A 33 2.65 12.69 -4.34
CA ALA A 33 2.09 14.04 -4.40
C ALA A 33 2.03 14.59 -5.83
N SER A 34 3.06 14.32 -6.64
CA SER A 34 3.12 14.75 -8.05
C SER A 34 2.28 13.89 -8.99
N SER A 35 2.07 12.62 -8.66
CA SER A 35 1.25 11.68 -9.45
C SER A 35 -0.25 11.81 -9.15
N GLY A 36 -0.66 12.80 -8.36
CA GLY A 36 -2.06 13.10 -8.11
C GLY A 36 -2.80 11.99 -7.36
N GLY A 37 -2.19 11.34 -6.37
CA GLY A 37 -2.81 10.24 -5.60
C GLY A 37 -4.14 10.57 -4.88
N ALA A 38 -4.58 11.83 -4.89
CA ALA A 38 -5.96 12.19 -4.56
C ALA A 38 -6.99 11.62 -5.56
N SER A 39 -6.58 11.39 -6.82
CA SER A 39 -7.35 10.81 -7.91
C SER A 39 -7.83 9.40 -7.57
N ASP A 40 -6.95 8.52 -7.12
CA ASP A 40 -7.31 7.12 -6.87
C ASP A 40 -8.25 7.00 -5.67
N ALA A 41 -7.96 7.71 -4.57
CA ALA A 41 -8.85 7.73 -3.42
C ALA A 41 -10.21 8.38 -3.73
N GLN A 42 -10.25 9.33 -4.67
CA GLN A 42 -11.50 9.90 -5.16
C GLN A 42 -12.22 8.94 -6.11
N ALA A 43 -11.50 8.19 -6.94
CA ALA A 43 -12.05 7.17 -7.83
C ALA A 43 -12.72 6.05 -7.02
N TRP A 44 -12.04 5.50 -6.00
CA TRP A 44 -12.63 4.50 -5.09
C TRP A 44 -13.82 5.02 -4.28
N ARG A 45 -13.88 6.34 -4.02
CA ARG A 45 -15.06 6.96 -3.39
C ARG A 45 -16.19 7.19 -4.38
N ALA A 46 -15.88 7.51 -5.63
CA ALA A 46 -16.85 7.76 -6.68
C ALA A 46 -17.50 6.46 -7.16
N GLU A 47 -16.71 5.39 -7.24
CA GLU A 47 -17.14 4.06 -7.67
C GLU A 47 -16.64 3.04 -6.62
N PRO A 48 -17.38 2.89 -5.50
CA PRO A 48 -17.01 1.94 -4.48
C PRO A 48 -17.19 0.51 -5.00
N PRO A 49 -16.35 -0.44 -4.55
CA PRO A 49 -16.44 -1.80 -5.02
C PRO A 49 -17.81 -2.41 -4.75
N GLY A 50 -18.36 -3.06 -5.77
CA GLY A 50 -19.62 -3.80 -5.65
C GLY A 50 -19.42 -5.11 -4.88
N ASN A 51 -20.50 -5.64 -4.29
CA ASN A 51 -20.46 -6.92 -3.55
C ASN A 51 -19.96 -8.11 -4.39
N GLY A 52 -19.97 -8.01 -5.72
CA GLY A 52 -19.50 -9.04 -6.64
C GLY A 52 -18.10 -8.81 -7.21
N GLU A 53 -17.46 -7.66 -6.97
CA GLU A 53 -16.16 -7.33 -7.59
C GLU A 53 -15.03 -8.24 -7.09
N PHE A 54 -15.11 -8.65 -5.83
CA PHE A 54 -14.18 -9.59 -5.21
C PHE A 54 -14.76 -11.00 -5.08
N SER A 55 -15.99 -11.22 -5.57
CA SER A 55 -16.60 -12.54 -5.61
C SER A 55 -16.23 -13.18 -6.95
N SER A 56 -15.05 -13.77 -7.02
CA SER A 56 -14.71 -14.60 -8.17
C SER A 56 -15.48 -15.93 -8.07
N ASP A 57 -16.18 -16.31 -9.14
CA ASP A 57 -16.66 -17.68 -9.34
C ASP A 57 -15.51 -18.65 -9.69
N ASP A 58 -14.30 -18.12 -9.92
CA ASP A 58 -13.10 -18.94 -10.10
C ASP A 58 -12.77 -19.68 -8.80
N GLU A 59 -12.49 -20.98 -8.96
CA GLU A 59 -11.93 -21.86 -7.94
C GLU A 59 -10.86 -21.10 -7.15
N PRO A 60 -10.92 -21.05 -5.81
CA PRO A 60 -9.91 -20.35 -5.02
C PRO A 60 -8.55 -20.85 -5.46
N LEU A 61 -7.70 -19.95 -5.96
CA LEU A 61 -6.31 -20.28 -6.31
C LEU A 61 -5.72 -20.98 -5.10
N ALA A 62 -5.57 -22.30 -5.21
CA ALA A 62 -5.18 -23.11 -4.08
C ALA A 62 -3.87 -22.52 -3.55
N TRP A 63 -3.86 -22.23 -2.24
CA TRP A 63 -2.65 -21.80 -1.54
C TRP A 63 -1.52 -22.83 -1.74
N ASP A 64 -1.88 -24.07 -2.08
CA ASP A 64 -1.01 -25.20 -2.42
C ASP A 64 -0.51 -25.22 -3.88
N SER A 65 -0.71 -24.14 -4.65
CA SER A 65 -0.09 -24.04 -5.99
C SER A 65 1.44 -24.07 -5.87
N GLU A 66 2.11 -24.91 -6.67
CA GLU A 66 3.58 -25.14 -6.69
C GLU A 66 4.43 -23.93 -7.13
N GLY A 67 4.25 -22.78 -6.48
CA GLY A 67 4.99 -21.54 -6.73
C GLY A 67 5.67 -20.97 -5.50
N TRP A 68 5.02 -21.02 -4.34
CA TRP A 68 5.51 -20.36 -3.12
C TRP A 68 6.67 -21.08 -2.43
N GLU A 69 6.84 -22.39 -2.65
CA GLU A 69 7.96 -23.17 -2.11
C GLU A 69 9.30 -22.84 -2.77
N SER A 70 9.26 -22.22 -3.97
CA SER A 70 10.45 -21.81 -4.72
C SER A 70 10.93 -20.39 -4.42
N PHE A 71 10.22 -19.66 -3.53
CA PHE A 71 10.61 -18.30 -3.15
C PHE A 71 11.75 -18.34 -2.13
N ASP A 72 12.97 -18.59 -2.61
CA ASP A 72 14.19 -18.45 -1.83
C ASP A 72 14.62 -16.97 -1.84
N ALA A 73 14.20 -16.22 -0.81
CA ALA A 73 14.70 -14.87 -0.59
C ALA A 73 16.11 -14.94 0.00
N PRO A 74 17.15 -14.37 -0.66
CA PRO A 74 18.49 -14.35 -0.10
C PRO A 74 18.48 -13.59 1.23
N ARG A 75 19.00 -14.25 2.28
CA ARG A 75 19.21 -13.67 3.61
C ARG A 75 20.35 -12.66 3.63
#